data_AF-A0A3M1L1C6-F1
#
_entry.id   AF-A0A3M1L1C6-F1
#
_cell.length_a   1.000
_cell.length_b   1.000
_cell.length_c   1.000
_cell.angle_alpha   90.00
_cell.angle_beta   90.00
_cell.angle_gamma   90.00
#
_symmetry.space_group_name_H-M   'P 1'
#
loop_
_entity.id
_entity.type
_entity.pdbx_description
1 polymer ?
#
loop_
_entity_poly.entity_id
_entity_poly.type
_entity_poly.pdbx_seq_one_letter_code
_entity_poly.pdbx_strand_id
1 'polypeptide(L)'
;MSHEPLAHLPPPETWRAPFSVEPPESVPDPATFEIIRHRLWYAGMTIGETLKKVSGTIVVSEAQDMSTYITLPDSAPVFIGPYVLLHAGIA
;
A
#
# COMPACT_ATOMS: atom_id res chain seq x y z
N MET A 1 20.23 -4.33 -36.63
CA MET A 1 19.90 -5.64 -36.02
C MET A 1 19.53 -5.38 -34.57
N SER A 2 18.23 -5.26 -34.31
CA SER A 2 17.63 -5.04 -33.00
C SER A 2 17.66 -6.34 -32.21
N HIS A 3 18.60 -6.47 -31.27
CA HIS A 3 18.53 -7.52 -30.27
C HIS A 3 17.46 -7.11 -29.25
N GLU A 4 16.28 -7.72 -29.32
CA GLU A 4 15.28 -7.61 -28.26
C GLU A 4 15.70 -8.56 -27.12
N PRO A 5 16.26 -8.06 -25.99
CA PRO A 5 17.00 -8.91 -25.05
C PRO A 5 16.14 -9.88 -24.23
N LEU A 6 14.82 -9.88 -24.44
CA LEU A 6 13.84 -10.48 -23.52
C LEU A 6 12.85 -11.44 -24.20
N ALA A 7 13.02 -11.74 -25.49
CA ALA A 7 12.08 -12.58 -26.24
C ALA A 7 11.98 -14.04 -25.74
N HIS A 8 12.94 -14.50 -24.93
CA HIS A 8 12.98 -15.83 -24.35
C HIS A 8 12.34 -15.92 -22.96
N LEU A 9 12.02 -14.77 -22.35
CA LEU A 9 11.36 -14.75 -21.06
C LEU A 9 9.84 -14.83 -21.29
N PRO A 10 9.11 -15.56 -20.43
CA PRO A 10 7.66 -15.45 -20.43
C PRO A 10 7.27 -13.98 -20.23
N PRO A 11 6.20 -13.49 -20.89
CA PRO A 11 5.70 -12.15 -20.65
C PRO A 11 5.48 -11.99 -19.14
N PRO A 12 5.85 -10.83 -18.55
CA PRO A 12 5.74 -10.64 -17.11
C PRO A 12 4.28 -10.84 -16.70
N GLU A 13 4.02 -11.98 -16.06
CA GLU A 13 2.68 -12.30 -15.60
C GLU A 13 2.43 -11.41 -14.38
N THR A 14 1.52 -10.44 -14.54
CA THR A 14 1.07 -9.65 -13.41
C THR A 14 0.17 -10.55 -12.58
N TRP A 15 0.76 -11.22 -11.59
CA TRP A 15 -0.02 -11.90 -10.57
C TRP A 15 -0.92 -10.86 -9.92
N ARG A 16 -2.22 -10.96 -10.19
CA ARG A 16 -3.25 -10.30 -9.40
C ARG A 16 -3.72 -11.33 -8.40
N ALA A 17 -3.65 -10.98 -7.12
CA ALA A 17 -4.38 -11.74 -6.12
C ALA A 17 -5.83 -11.87 -6.61
N PRO A 18 -6.42 -13.08 -6.63
CA PRO A 18 -7.86 -13.18 -6.80
C PRO A 18 -8.49 -12.34 -5.68
N PHE A 19 -9.14 -11.23 -6.05
CA PHE A 19 -9.91 -10.44 -5.11
C PHE A 19 -11.35 -10.94 -5.20
N SER A 20 -11.86 -11.46 -4.10
CA SER A 20 -13.30 -11.66 -3.94
C SER A 20 -13.87 -10.42 -3.26
N VAL A 21 -15.03 -9.97 -3.74
CA VAL A 21 -15.84 -8.98 -3.01
C VAL A 21 -16.58 -9.66 -1.86
N GLU A 22 -16.73 -10.98 -1.91
CA GLU A 22 -17.41 -11.73 -0.87
C GLU A 22 -16.54 -11.81 0.39
N PRO A 23 -17.16 -11.69 1.59
CA PRO A 23 -16.45 -11.88 2.84
C PRO A 23 -15.78 -13.26 2.85
N PRO A 24 -14.55 -13.36 3.38
CA PRO A 24 -13.91 -14.67 3.51
C PRO A 24 -14.78 -15.58 4.40
N GLU A 25 -15.03 -16.81 3.97
CA GLU A 25 -15.81 -17.80 4.72
C GLU A 25 -15.19 -18.14 6.09
N SER A 26 -13.88 -17.91 6.24
CA SER A 26 -13.12 -18.16 7.46
C SER A 26 -12.05 -17.09 7.71
N VAL A 27 -11.74 -16.85 8.99
CA VAL A 27 -10.61 -16.01 9.41
C VAL A 27 -9.29 -16.59 8.86
N PRO A 28 -8.38 -15.78 8.30
CA PRO A 28 -7.08 -16.25 7.85
C PRO A 28 -6.25 -16.84 9.00
N ASP A 29 -5.40 -17.82 8.70
CA ASP A 29 -4.45 -18.33 9.69
C ASP A 29 -3.47 -17.22 10.12
N PRO A 30 -2.83 -17.35 11.30
CA PRO A 30 -1.97 -16.29 11.83
C PRO A 30 -0.81 -15.90 10.91
N ALA A 31 -0.23 -16.84 10.16
CA ALA A 31 0.87 -16.53 9.25
C ALA A 31 0.36 -15.74 8.04
N THR A 32 -0.77 -16.15 7.45
CA THR A 32 -1.39 -15.43 6.33
C THR A 32 -1.83 -14.03 6.75
N PHE A 33 -2.42 -13.89 7.94
CA PHE A 33 -2.77 -12.57 8.50
C PHE A 33 -1.55 -11.66 8.59
N GLU A 34 -0.45 -12.15 9.17
CA GLU A 34 0.78 -11.38 9.29
C GLU A 34 1.36 -10.99 7.92
N ILE A 35 1.34 -11.88 6.93
CA ILE A 35 1.81 -11.56 5.57
C ILE A 35 0.98 -10.42 4.97
N ILE A 36 -0.34 -10.50 5.06
CA ILE A 36 -1.23 -9.45 4.54
C ILE A 36 -0.98 -8.13 5.26
N ARG A 37 -0.91 -8.17 6.60
CA ARG A 37 -0.65 -6.99 7.44
C ARG A 37 0.66 -6.31 7.05
N HIS A 38 1.76 -7.06 6.92
CA HIS A 38 3.06 -6.51 6.52
C HIS A 38 3.03 -5.91 5.11
N ARG A 39 2.35 -6.56 4.16
CA ARG A 39 2.24 -6.05 2.78
C ARG A 39 1.46 -4.74 2.73
N LEU A 40 0.36 -4.63 3.47
CA LEU A 40 -0.42 -3.40 3.56
C LEU A 40 0.39 -2.27 4.20
N TRP A 41 1.13 -2.55 5.28
CA TRP A 41 2.06 -1.59 5.88
C TRP A 41 3.14 -1.13 4.90
N TYR A 42 3.77 -2.06 4.20
CA TYR A 42 4.81 -1.73 3.23
C TYR A 42 4.26 -0.84 2.11
N ALA A 43 3.07 -1.15 1.59
CA ALA A 43 2.41 -0.33 0.57
C ALA A 43 2.10 1.08 1.10
N GLY A 44 1.49 1.18 2.28
CA GLY A 44 1.14 2.46 2.90
C GLY A 44 2.34 3.35 3.21
N MET A 45 3.44 2.75 3.67
CA MET A 45 4.72 3.45 3.87
C MET A 45 5.33 3.92 2.54
N THR A 46 5.26 3.08 1.50
CA THR A 46 5.79 3.42 0.18
C THR A 46 5.04 4.61 -0.42
N ILE A 47 3.72 4.71 -0.21
CA ILE A 47 2.93 5.87 -0.67
C ILE A 47 3.45 7.15 0.00
N GLY A 48 3.64 7.15 1.33
CA GLY A 48 4.12 8.33 2.04
C GLY A 48 5.55 8.73 1.66
N GLU A 49 6.45 7.75 1.52
CA GLU A 49 7.83 8.01 1.06
C GLU A 49 7.87 8.52 -0.38
N THR A 50 6.96 8.05 -1.23
CA THR A 50 6.80 8.59 -2.58
C THR A 50 6.31 10.03 -2.53
N LEU A 51 5.32 10.33 -1.68
CA LEU A 51 4.74 11.67 -1.56
C LEU A 51 5.79 12.71 -1.13
N LYS A 52 6.68 12.35 -0.20
CA LYS A 52 7.83 13.19 0.19
C LYS A 52 8.73 13.56 -0.99
N LYS A 53 8.91 12.65 -1.96
CA LYS A 53 9.79 12.86 -3.13
C LYS A 53 9.14 13.66 -4.24
N VAL A 54 7.81 13.58 -4.38
CA VAL A 54 7.10 14.17 -5.53
C VAL A 54 6.31 15.43 -5.19
N SER A 55 6.00 15.69 -3.92
CA SER A 55 5.07 16.76 -3.52
C SER A 55 5.60 18.18 -3.81
N GLY A 56 6.92 18.39 -3.73
CA GLY A 56 7.54 19.69 -4.02
C GLY A 56 7.32 20.79 -2.97
N THR A 57 6.52 20.55 -1.92
CA THR A 57 6.36 21.47 -0.78
C THR A 57 7.13 21.00 0.45
N ILE A 58 7.75 21.95 1.14
CA ILE A 58 8.46 21.74 2.40
C ILE A 58 7.56 21.17 3.51
N VAL A 59 6.25 21.43 3.43
CA VAL A 59 5.25 20.93 4.38
C VAL A 59 5.20 19.39 4.36
N VAL A 60 5.33 18.81 3.17
CA VAL A 60 5.26 17.36 2.97
C VAL A 60 6.65 16.73 2.97
N SER A 61 7.64 17.35 2.31
CA SER A 61 8.97 16.76 2.16
C SER A 61 9.78 16.81 3.46
N GLU A 62 9.74 17.94 4.19
CA GLU A 62 10.53 18.17 5.40
C GLU A 62 9.70 18.04 6.68
N ALA A 63 8.58 18.76 6.77
CA ALA A 63 7.76 18.77 7.99
C ALA A 63 6.88 17.51 8.14
N GLN A 64 6.69 16.76 7.05
CA GLN A 64 5.87 15.54 7.01
C GLN A 64 4.45 15.75 7.58
N ASP A 65 3.89 16.95 7.40
CA ASP A 65 2.52 17.27 7.78
C ASP A 65 1.54 16.73 6.75
N MET A 66 1.43 15.40 6.76
CA MET A 66 0.60 14.60 5.87
C MET A 66 0.26 13.30 6.57
N SER A 67 -0.69 12.53 6.04
CA SER A 67 -0.94 11.16 6.46
C SER A 67 -1.49 10.35 5.30
N THR A 68 -1.19 9.05 5.29
CA THR A 68 -1.71 8.10 4.31
C THR A 68 -2.62 7.11 5.00
N TYR A 69 -3.71 6.75 4.32
CA TYR A 69 -4.76 5.89 4.85
C TYR A 69 -5.06 4.76 3.88
N ILE A 70 -5.33 3.59 4.43
CA ILE A 70 -6.04 2.52 3.72
C ILE A 70 -7.27 2.22 4.55
N THR A 71 -8.45 2.35 3.94
CA THR A 71 -9.73 2.16 4.60
C THR A 71 -10.51 1.02 3.97
N LEU A 72 -11.42 0.45 4.75
CA LEU A 72 -12.48 -0.42 4.27
C LEU A 72 -13.60 0.42 3.59
N PRO A 73 -14.54 -0.21 2.89
CA PRO A 73 -15.66 0.49 2.24
C PRO A 73 -16.55 1.30 3.18
N ASP A 74 -16.55 0.98 4.47
CA ASP A 74 -17.27 1.68 5.54
C ASP A 74 -16.44 2.79 6.22
N SER A 75 -15.31 3.15 5.63
CA SER A 75 -14.31 4.10 6.15
C SER A 75 -13.55 3.62 7.39
N ALA A 76 -13.73 2.37 7.84
CA ALA A 76 -12.93 1.87 8.95
C ALA A 76 -11.43 1.82 8.56
N PRO A 77 -10.51 2.38 9.39
CA PRO A 77 -9.10 2.41 9.06
C PRO A 77 -8.45 1.03 9.20
N VAL A 78 -7.76 0.60 8.14
CA VAL A 78 -6.94 -0.63 8.10
C VAL A 78 -5.46 -0.29 8.31
N PHE A 79 -5.02 0.85 7.79
CA PHE A 79 -3.67 1.37 7.95
C PHE A 79 -3.69 2.89 8.10
N ILE A 80 -2.80 3.37 8.96
CA ILE A 80 -2.53 4.80 9.17
C ILE A 80 -1.02 5.01 9.13
N GLY A 81 -0.57 5.89 8.24
CA GLY A 81 0.84 6.23 8.09
C GLY A 81 1.43 6.85 9.37
N PRO A 82 2.67 6.52 9.76
CA PRO A 82 3.31 6.98 11.00
C PRO A 82 3.91 8.39 10.84
N TYR A 83 3.12 9.34 10.33
CA TYR A 83 3.51 10.74 10.15
C TYR A 83 2.78 11.56 11.23
N VAL A 84 1.71 12.28 10.85
CA VAL A 84 0.87 13.00 11.81
C VAL A 84 -0.24 12.10 12.35
N LEU A 85 0.04 11.40 13.46
CA LEU A 85 -0.92 10.50 14.11
C LEU A 85 -2.20 11.20 14.58
N LEU A 86 -2.20 12.53 14.75
CA LEU A 86 -3.42 13.30 15.04
C LEU A 86 -4.52 13.03 14.01
N HIS A 87 -4.15 12.87 12.74
CA HIS A 87 -5.11 12.63 11.68
C HIS A 87 -5.83 11.26 11.81
N ALA A 88 -5.34 10.35 12.65
CA ALA A 88 -5.93 9.02 12.84
C ALA A 88 -7.37 9.03 13.38
N GLY A 89 -7.75 10.08 14.13
CA GLY A 89 -9.08 10.20 14.73
C GLY A 89 -10.11 10.97 13.91
N ILE A 90 -9.71 11.49 12.74
CA ILE A 90 -10.56 12.32 11.86
C ILE A 90 -10.76 11.72 10.46
N ALA A 91 -10.07 10.60 10.17
CA ALA A 91 -10.09 9.90 8.90
C ALA A 91 -11.35 9.05 8.73
#